data_AF-A0A814YFS3-F1
#
_entry.id   AF-A0A814YFS3-F1
#
_cell.length_a   1.000
_cell.length_b   1.000
_cell.length_c   1.000
_cell.angle_alpha   90.00
_cell.angle_beta   90.00
_cell.angle_gamma   90.00
#
_symmetry.space_group_name_H-M   'P 1'
#
loop_
_entity.id
_entity.type
_entity.pdbx_description
1 polymer ?
#
loop_
_entity_poly.entity_id
_entity_poly.type
_entity_poly.pdbx_seq_one_letter_code
_entity_poly.pdbx_strand_id
1 'polypeptide(L)'
;MIAFQGVEDYKSMIELSEQFKEINNTHFTYLTAFALTRRNQNDNLNKALNILEKLCTTNEMDSELTNDISCLYGRIYKDKFKQTNYLNEEFLHNAIKWYRRGFEVNPNLYAGINLLILLHITIDDLNNNPET
;
A
#
# COMPACT_ATOMS: atom_id res chain seq x y z
N MET A 1 17.30 7.44 0.32
CA MET A 1 16.09 6.65 0.00
C MET A 1 15.77 6.69 -1.50
N ILE A 2 15.47 7.85 -2.10
CA ILE A 2 15.07 7.96 -3.52
C ILE A 2 16.10 7.37 -4.50
N ALA A 3 17.41 7.61 -4.30
CA ALA A 3 18.45 7.03 -5.14
C ALA A 3 18.44 5.49 -5.12
N PHE A 4 18.24 4.87 -3.96
CA PHE A 4 18.12 3.41 -3.83
C PHE A 4 16.84 2.88 -4.49
N GLN A 5 15.72 3.61 -4.36
CA GLN A 5 14.47 3.25 -5.04
C GLN A 5 14.63 3.21 -6.56
N GLY A 6 15.38 4.15 -7.14
CA GLY A 6 15.65 4.20 -8.58
C GLY A 6 16.42 3.01 -9.13
N VAL A 7 17.15 2.28 -8.28
CA VAL A 7 17.87 1.03 -8.62
C VAL A 7 17.25 -0.20 -7.95
N GLU A 8 16.05 -0.06 -7.37
CA GLU A 8 15.32 -1.10 -6.65
C GLU A 8 16.11 -1.77 -5.49
N ASP A 9 17.07 -1.07 -4.89
CA ASP A 9 17.84 -1.56 -3.75
C ASP A 9 17.10 -1.36 -2.42
N TYR A 10 15.99 -2.08 -2.29
CA TYR A 10 15.15 -2.04 -1.09
C TYR A 10 15.86 -2.62 0.14
N LYS A 11 16.91 -3.43 -0.05
CA LYS A 11 17.73 -3.93 1.05
C LYS A 11 18.44 -2.77 1.73
N SER A 12 19.19 -2.00 0.97
CA SER A 12 19.94 -0.87 1.51
C SER A 12 19.02 0.25 1.99
N MET A 13 17.81 0.41 1.41
CA MET A 13 16.79 1.30 1.99
C MET A 13 16.40 0.89 3.41
N ILE A 14 16.19 -0.40 3.67
CA ILE A 14 15.82 -0.90 5.00
C ILE A 14 17.01 -0.77 5.96
N GLU A 15 18.22 -1.19 5.55
CA GLU A 15 19.43 -1.06 6.37
C GLU A 15 19.69 0.41 6.76
N LEU A 16 19.51 1.34 5.81
CA LEU A 16 19.61 2.77 6.07
C LEU A 16 18.52 3.23 7.06
N SER A 17 17.28 2.77 6.90
CA SER A 17 16.19 3.13 7.81
C SER A 17 16.46 2.70 9.26
N GLU A 18 17.09 1.55 9.46
CA GLU A 18 17.44 1.04 10.79
C GLU A 18 18.54 1.89 11.45
N GLN A 19 19.52 2.37 10.67
CA GLN A 19 20.57 3.27 11.15
C GLN A 19 20.04 4.64 11.57
N PHE A 20 18.96 5.10 10.94
CA PHE A 20 18.38 6.43 11.14
C PHE A 20 16.97 6.39 11.77
N LYS A 21 16.65 5.34 12.53
CA LYS A 21 15.33 5.12 13.13
C LYS A 21 14.84 6.23 14.08
N GLU A 22 15.75 7.03 14.61
CA GLU A 22 15.46 8.16 15.52
C GLU A 22 15.03 9.43 14.77
N ILE A 23 15.19 9.46 13.44
CA ILE A 23 14.75 10.61 12.63
C ILE A 23 13.22 10.59 12.54
N ASN A 24 12.58 11.56 13.21
CA ASN A 24 11.15 11.79 13.09
C ASN A 24 10.82 12.55 11.81
N ASN A 25 10.85 11.85 10.67
CA ASN A 25 10.43 12.38 9.37
C ASN A 25 9.40 11.45 8.73
N THR A 26 8.21 11.98 8.46
CA THR A 26 7.06 11.22 7.94
C THR A 26 7.34 10.61 6.58
N HIS A 27 7.98 11.35 5.67
CA HIS A 27 8.33 10.86 4.34
C HIS A 27 9.40 9.76 4.38
N PHE A 28 10.43 9.92 5.21
CA PHE A 28 11.45 8.89 5.44
C PHE A 28 10.84 7.60 6.01
N THR A 29 9.92 7.76 6.95
CA THR A 29 9.18 6.65 7.57
C THR A 29 8.27 5.95 6.56
N TYR A 30 7.60 6.70 5.69
CA TYR A 30 6.84 6.16 4.57
C TYR A 30 7.72 5.34 3.60
N LEU A 31 8.85 5.90 3.16
CA LEU A 31 9.77 5.21 2.24
C LEU A 31 10.33 3.92 2.86
N THR A 32 10.44 3.87 4.18
CA THR A 32 10.80 2.65 4.93
C THR A 32 9.70 1.59 4.81
N ALA A 33 8.44 1.95 5.07
CA ALA A 33 7.31 1.06 4.86
C ALA A 33 7.21 0.58 3.41
N PHE A 34 7.41 1.49 2.44
CA PHE A 34 7.43 1.15 1.02
C PHE A 34 8.50 0.08 0.71
N ALA A 35 9.75 0.27 1.16
CA ALA A 35 10.82 -0.71 0.94
C ALA A 35 10.50 -2.08 1.56
N LEU A 36 9.90 -2.10 2.76
CA LEU A 36 9.47 -3.33 3.43
C LEU A 36 8.44 -4.11 2.60
N THR A 37 7.46 -3.42 1.98
CA THR A 37 6.46 -4.08 1.12
C THR A 37 7.08 -4.71 -0.14
N ARG A 38 8.17 -4.14 -0.67
CA ARG A 38 8.81 -4.65 -1.90
C ARG A 38 9.63 -5.91 -1.68
N ARG A 39 10.12 -6.16 -0.46
CA ARG A 39 10.84 -7.41 -0.13
C ARG A 39 9.94 -8.63 0.05
N ASN A 40 8.62 -8.45 0.15
CA ASN A 40 7.59 -9.50 0.16
C ASN A 40 7.89 -10.71 1.10
N GLN A 41 8.52 -10.46 2.25
CA GLN A 41 8.65 -11.43 3.35
C GLN A 41 7.54 -11.15 4.37
N ASN A 42 6.88 -12.18 4.91
CA ASN A 42 5.73 -12.03 5.80
C ASN A 42 6.00 -11.09 6.99
N ASP A 43 7.18 -11.20 7.61
CA ASP A 43 7.56 -10.34 8.75
C ASP A 43 7.72 -8.87 8.35
N ASN A 44 8.16 -8.60 7.12
CA ASN A 44 8.31 -7.23 6.61
C ASN A 44 6.96 -6.59 6.33
N LEU A 45 5.95 -7.38 5.94
CA LEU A 45 4.61 -6.88 5.67
C LEU A 45 3.92 -6.38 6.96
N ASN A 46 4.02 -7.15 8.05
CA ASN A 46 3.48 -6.74 9.35
C ASN A 46 4.19 -5.48 9.87
N LYS A 47 5.52 -5.39 9.71
CA LYS A 47 6.27 -4.17 10.03
C LYS A 47 5.81 -2.97 9.20
N ALA A 48 5.59 -3.15 7.90
CA ALA A 48 5.12 -2.08 7.03
C ALA A 48 3.74 -1.58 7.46
N LEU A 49 2.79 -2.48 7.77
CA LEU A 49 1.45 -2.11 8.25
C LEU A 49 1.52 -1.32 9.56
N ASN A 50 2.31 -1.79 10.54
CA ASN A 50 2.49 -1.06 11.81
C ASN A 50 3.06 0.35 11.61
N ILE A 51 3.97 0.54 10.63
CA ILE A 51 4.50 1.86 10.31
C ILE A 51 3.41 2.74 9.68
N LEU A 52 2.63 2.20 8.73
CA LEU A 52 1.56 2.94 8.07
C LEU A 52 0.44 3.35 9.03
N GLU A 53 0.09 2.50 10.00
CA GLU A 53 -0.87 2.84 11.05
C GLU A 53 -0.39 4.03 11.89
N LYS A 54 0.89 4.01 12.31
CA LYS A 54 1.48 5.14 13.05
C LYS A 54 1.44 6.42 12.23
N LEU A 55 1.81 6.36 10.95
CA LEU A 55 1.75 7.54 10.07
C LEU A 55 0.33 8.11 9.98
N CYS A 56 -0.69 7.25 9.83
CA CYS A 56 -2.09 7.70 9.80
C CYS A 56 -2.55 8.41 11.08
N THR A 57 -1.90 8.19 12.23
CA THR A 57 -2.20 8.87 13.49
C THR A 57 -1.48 10.21 13.67
N THR A 58 -0.57 10.59 12.76
CA THR A 58 0.13 11.87 12.82
C THR A 58 -0.68 12.99 12.16
N ASN A 59 -0.80 14.14 12.82
CA ASN A 59 -1.58 15.29 12.32
C ASN A 59 -0.84 16.13 11.25
N GLU A 60 0.36 15.73 10.85
CA GLU A 60 1.28 16.53 10.01
C GLU A 60 1.45 15.98 8.58
N MET A 61 0.41 15.33 8.04
CA MET A 61 0.45 14.77 6.70
C MET A 61 -0.16 15.71 5.67
N ASP A 62 0.58 15.98 4.60
CA ASP A 62 0.00 16.60 3.40
C ASP A 62 -0.88 15.61 2.60
N SER A 63 -1.60 16.14 1.62
CA SER A 63 -2.51 15.36 0.78
C SER A 63 -1.77 14.36 -0.11
N GLU A 64 -0.55 14.67 -0.55
CA GLU A 64 0.26 13.80 -1.40
C GLU A 64 0.70 12.55 -0.63
N LEU A 65 1.28 12.74 0.55
CA LEU A 65 1.67 11.64 1.43
C LEU A 65 0.45 10.82 1.89
N THR A 66 -0.70 11.47 2.11
CA THR A 66 -1.95 10.77 2.42
C THR A 66 -2.41 9.87 1.27
N ASN A 67 -2.29 10.34 0.01
CA ASN A 67 -2.55 9.54 -1.18
C ASN A 67 -1.57 8.36 -1.27
N ASP A 68 -0.27 8.60 -1.08
CA ASP A 68 0.79 7.60 -1.15
C ASP A 68 0.61 6.48 -0.11
N ILE A 69 0.26 6.83 1.13
CA ILE A 69 -0.06 5.86 2.18
C ILE A 69 -1.30 5.04 1.83
N SER A 70 -2.35 5.70 1.35
CA SER A 70 -3.58 5.01 0.94
C SER A 70 -3.31 4.03 -0.21
N CYS A 71 -2.54 4.45 -1.20
CA CYS A 71 -2.09 3.63 -2.31
C CYS A 71 -1.22 2.44 -1.87
N LEU A 72 -0.37 2.63 -0.87
CA LEU A 72 0.46 1.55 -0.32
C LEU A 72 -0.37 0.52 0.45
N TYR A 73 -1.36 0.95 1.24
CA TYR A 73 -2.34 0.03 1.83
C TYR A 73 -3.11 -0.77 0.77
N GLY A 74 -3.61 -0.08 -0.28
CA GLY A 74 -4.31 -0.72 -1.39
C GLY A 74 -3.45 -1.79 -2.06
N ARG A 75 -2.16 -1.52 -2.24
CA ARG A 75 -1.19 -2.49 -2.77
C ARG A 75 -1.01 -3.70 -1.85
N ILE A 76 -0.81 -3.49 -0.55
CA ILE A 76 -0.65 -4.58 0.41
C ILE A 76 -1.85 -5.53 0.37
N TYR A 77 -3.07 -4.99 0.40
CA TYR A 77 -4.28 -5.81 0.36
C TYR A 77 -4.49 -6.48 -1.00
N LYS A 78 -4.15 -5.81 -2.11
CA LYS A 78 -4.16 -6.43 -3.44
C LYS A 78 -3.17 -7.61 -3.52
N ASP A 79 -1.98 -7.46 -2.94
CA ASP A 79 -0.97 -8.52 -2.92
C ASP A 79 -1.44 -9.70 -2.03
N LYS A 80 -2.07 -9.43 -0.88
CA LYS A 80 -2.73 -10.46 -0.05
C LYS A 80 -3.87 -11.16 -0.79
N PHE A 81 -4.71 -10.42 -1.51
CA PHE A 81 -5.78 -10.98 -2.33
C PHE A 81 -5.24 -11.91 -3.42
N LYS A 82 -4.13 -11.52 -4.06
CA LYS A 82 -3.44 -12.38 -5.02
C LYS A 82 -2.89 -13.66 -4.36
N GLN A 83 -2.35 -13.57 -3.15
CA GLN A 83 -1.84 -14.73 -2.41
C GLN A 83 -2.93 -15.75 -2.06
N THR A 84 -4.19 -15.32 -1.95
CA THR A 84 -5.34 -16.22 -1.74
C THR A 84 -5.93 -16.75 -3.04
N ASN A 85 -5.19 -16.66 -4.16
CA ASN A 85 -5.67 -16.98 -5.51
C ASN A 85 -6.96 -16.24 -5.87
N TYR A 86 -7.09 -14.98 -5.45
CA TYR A 86 -8.24 -14.13 -5.72
C TYR A 86 -9.56 -14.61 -5.09
N LEU A 87 -9.50 -15.37 -3.98
CA LEU A 87 -10.69 -15.93 -3.31
C LEU A 87 -11.10 -15.20 -2.03
N ASN A 88 -10.24 -14.37 -1.46
CA ASN A 88 -10.55 -13.69 -0.20
C ASN A 88 -11.14 -12.30 -0.46
N GLU A 89 -12.46 -12.20 -0.43
CA GLU A 89 -13.20 -10.96 -0.66
C GLU A 89 -12.87 -9.84 0.33
N GLU A 90 -12.53 -10.17 1.58
CA GLU A 90 -12.15 -9.15 2.56
C GLU A 90 -10.88 -8.41 2.12
N PHE A 91 -9.90 -9.12 1.55
CA PHE A 91 -8.71 -8.49 0.99
C PHE A 91 -9.03 -7.67 -0.28
N LEU A 92 -9.95 -8.13 -1.12
CA LEU A 92 -10.43 -7.36 -2.28
C LEU A 92 -11.10 -6.05 -1.83
N HIS A 93 -12.06 -6.13 -0.90
CA HIS A 93 -12.78 -4.97 -0.39
C HIS A 93 -11.85 -3.97 0.30
N ASN A 94 -10.88 -4.43 1.09
CA ASN A 94 -9.88 -3.55 1.68
C ASN A 94 -9.00 -2.88 0.61
N ALA A 95 -8.56 -3.61 -0.42
CA ALA A 95 -7.79 -3.03 -1.51
C ALA A 95 -8.59 -1.92 -2.23
N ILE A 96 -9.86 -2.17 -2.56
CA ILE A 96 -10.77 -1.20 -3.19
C ILE A 96 -10.93 0.04 -2.30
N LYS A 97 -11.22 -0.16 -1.01
CA LYS A 97 -11.40 0.92 -0.03
C LYS A 97 -10.19 1.87 -0.01
N TRP A 98 -8.99 1.32 0.01
CA TRP A 98 -7.77 2.10 0.13
C TRP A 98 -7.37 2.79 -1.19
N TYR A 99 -7.49 2.12 -2.34
CA TYR A 99 -7.27 2.78 -3.63
C TYR A 99 -8.30 3.87 -3.91
N ARG A 100 -9.57 3.67 -3.50
CA ARG A 100 -10.62 4.69 -3.57
C ARG A 100 -10.26 5.91 -2.73
N ARG A 101 -9.90 5.71 -1.46
CA ARG A 101 -9.45 6.80 -0.57
C ARG A 101 -8.28 7.58 -1.19
N GLY A 102 -7.27 6.87 -1.71
CA GLY A 102 -6.14 7.52 -2.39
C GLY A 102 -6.62 8.39 -3.55
N PHE A 103 -7.43 7.81 -4.44
CA PHE A 103 -7.97 8.52 -5.60
C PHE A 103 -8.81 9.75 -5.23
N GLU A 104 -9.61 9.68 -4.18
CA GLU A 104 -10.41 10.81 -3.68
C GLU A 104 -9.55 11.95 -3.13
N VAL A 105 -8.43 11.62 -2.47
CA VAL A 105 -7.48 12.62 -1.94
C VAL A 105 -6.68 13.30 -3.05
N ASN A 106 -6.18 12.51 -4.00
CA ASN A 106 -5.44 13.01 -5.16
C ASN A 106 -5.68 12.09 -6.37
N PRO A 107 -6.56 12.49 -7.30
CA PRO A 107 -6.85 11.71 -8.49
C PRO A 107 -5.61 11.51 -9.36
N ASN A 108 -5.13 10.27 -9.44
CA ASN A 108 -3.97 9.93 -10.26
C ASN A 108 -4.14 8.58 -10.96
N LEU A 109 -3.35 8.37 -12.02
CA LEU A 109 -3.42 7.15 -12.85
C LEU A 109 -3.14 5.88 -12.06
N TYR A 110 -2.19 5.92 -11.11
CA TYR A 110 -1.83 4.76 -10.32
C TYR A 110 -3.01 4.27 -9.46
N ALA A 111 -3.62 5.16 -8.69
CA ALA A 111 -4.79 4.85 -7.89
C ALA A 111 -5.99 4.45 -8.76
N GLY A 112 -6.24 5.21 -9.83
CA GLY A 112 -7.37 5.00 -10.74
C GLY A 112 -7.35 3.66 -11.46
N ILE A 113 -6.20 3.26 -12.03
CA ILE A 113 -6.07 1.98 -12.74
C ILE A 113 -6.23 0.81 -11.78
N ASN A 114 -5.61 0.87 -10.61
CA ASN A 114 -5.75 -0.20 -9.62
C ASN A 114 -7.19 -0.32 -9.11
N LEU A 115 -7.85 0.81 -8.84
CA LEU A 115 -9.25 0.82 -8.44
C LEU A 115 -10.16 0.22 -9.53
N LEU A 116 -9.97 0.62 -10.78
CA LEU A 116 -10.74 0.13 -11.92
C LEU A 116 -10.60 -1.39 -12.07
N ILE A 117 -9.39 -1.92 -12.02
CA ILE A 117 -9.12 -3.36 -12.14
C ILE A 117 -9.83 -4.13 -11.03
N LEU A 118 -9.74 -3.66 -9.78
CA LEU A 118 -10.36 -4.35 -8.65
C LEU A 118 -11.89 -4.31 -8.71
N LEU A 119 -12.47 -3.17 -9.13
CA LEU A 119 -13.91 -3.07 -9.35
C LEU A 119 -14.40 -3.97 -10.49
N HIS A 120 -13.60 -4.10 -11.55
CA HIS A 120 -13.91 -5.02 -12.65
C HIS A 120 -13.96 -6.47 -12.17
N ILE A 121 -13.02 -6.90 -11.32
CA ILE A 121 -13.03 -8.23 -10.71
C ILE A 121 -14.33 -8.45 -9.90
N THR A 122 -14.76 -7.47 -9.10
CA THR A 122 -16.02 -7.55 -8.35
C THR A 122 -17.22 -7.68 -9.28
N ILE A 123 -17.26 -6.91 -10.37
CA ILE A 123 -18.36 -6.96 -11.36
C ILE A 123 -18.40 -8.31 -12.07
N ASP A 124 -17.24 -8.82 -12.49
CA ASP A 124 -17.14 -10.11 -13.17
C ASP A 124 -17.57 -11.25 -12.26
N ASP A 125 -17.21 -11.22 -10.99
CA ASP A 125 -17.63 -12.22 -10.01
C ASP A 125 -19.15 -12.19 -9.81
N LEU A 126 -19.76 -11.01 -9.64
CA LEU A 126 -21.22 -10.86 -9.56
C LEU A 126 -21.96 -11.38 -10.80
N ASN A 127 -21.39 -11.17 -12.00
CA ASN A 127 -21.97 -11.67 -13.25
C ASN A 127 -21.90 -13.19 -13.36
N ASN A 128 -20.87 -13.81 -12.77
CA ASN A 128 -20.66 -15.27 -12.82
C ASN A 128 -21.31 -15.99 -11.63
N ASN A 129 -21.55 -15.30 -10.52
CA ASN A 129 -22.14 -15.81 -9.28
C ASN A 129 -23.28 -14.89 -8.77
N PRO A 130 -24.44 -14.84 -9.44
CA PRO A 130 -25.52 -13.89 -9.12
C PRO A 130 -26.28 -14.15 -7.80
N GLU A 131 -25.92 -15.17 -7.01
CA GLU A 131 -26.64 -15.61 -5.80
C GLU A 131 -25.92 -15.33 -4.46
N THR A 132 -24.82 -14.57 -4.44
CA THR A 132 -24.19 -14.04 -3.20
C THR A 132 -24.73 -12.67 -2.84
#